data_AF-U4QIS1-F1
#
_entry.id   AF-U4QIS1-F1
#
_cell.length_a   1.000
_cell.length_b   1.000
_cell.length_c   1.000
_cell.angle_alpha   90.00
_cell.angle_beta   90.00
_cell.angle_gamma   90.00
#
_symmetry.space_group_name_H-M   'P 1'
#
loop_
_entity.id
_entity.type
_entity.pdbx_description
1 polymer ?
#
loop_
_entity_poly.entity_id
_entity_poly.type
_entity_poly.pdbx_seq_one_letter_code
_entity_poly.pdbx_strand_id
1 'polypeptide(L)' 'MTELQQCFFNIYQMDYQFGWYTKDQMKNLVVQGFLSAENYQKIVGEAYVAPQAQPAQPNAQA' A
#
# COMPACT_ATOMS: atom_id res chain seq x y z
N MET A 1 7.11 -13.09 11.37
CA MET A 1 6.55 -11.76 11.71
C MET A 1 6.93 -11.48 13.15
N THR A 2 7.53 -10.32 13.45
CA THR A 2 7.80 -9.94 14.85
C THR A 2 6.50 -9.45 15.51
N GLU A 3 6.44 -9.39 16.85
CA GLU A 3 5.29 -8.84 17.58
C GLU A 3 4.94 -7.42 17.11
N LEU A 4 5.96 -6.59 16.89
CA LEU A 4 5.80 -5.24 16.36
C LEU A 4 5.16 -5.24 14.96
N GLN A 5 5.57 -6.14 14.07
CA GLN A 5 4.97 -6.27 12.74
C GLN A 5 3.52 -6.76 12.79
N GLN A 6 3.17 -7.63 13.74
CA GLN A 6 1.78 -8.03 13.96
C GLN A 6 0.91 -6.88 14.47
N CYS A 7 1.43 -6.06 15.39
CA CYS A 7 0.72 -4.87 15.85
C CYS A 7 0.38 -3.92 14.70
N PHE A 8 1.36 -3.58 13.86
CA PHE A 8 1.11 -2.72 12.69
C PHE A 8 0.14 -3.35 11.71
N PHE A 9 0.25 -4.65 11.43
CA PHE A 9 -0.70 -5.36 10.59
C PHE A 9 -2.13 -5.24 11.10
N ASN A 10 -2.35 -5.50 12.40
CA ASN A 10 -3.67 -5.43 13.01
C ASN A 10 -4.25 -4.01 12.97
N ILE A 11 -3.42 -2.98 13.21
CA ILE A 11 -3.85 -1.57 13.12
C ILE A 11 -4.32 -1.26 11.70
N TYR A 12 -3.49 -1.53 10.68
CA TYR A 12 -3.86 -1.24 9.29
C TYR A 12 -5.06 -2.07 8.80
N GLN A 13 -5.17 -3.32 9.24
CA GLN A 13 -6.33 -4.15 8.95
C GLN A 13 -7.60 -3.54 9.54
N MET A 14 -7.53 -3.12 10.79
CA MET A 14 -8.65 -2.53 11.51
C MET A 14 -9.06 -1.19 10.88
N ASP A 15 -8.11 -0.30 10.61
CA ASP A 15 -8.34 1.01 10.00
C ASP A 15 -8.98 0.86 8.60
N TYR A 16 -8.55 -0.12 7.81
CA TYR A 16 -9.16 -0.42 6.51
C TYR A 16 -10.59 -0.96 6.66
N GLN A 17 -10.85 -1.89 7.60
CA GLN A 17 -12.19 -2.43 7.85
C GLN A 17 -13.18 -1.37 8.34
N PHE A 18 -12.71 -0.41 9.15
CA PHE A 18 -13.51 0.73 9.60
C PHE A 18 -13.66 1.83 8.53
N GLY A 19 -12.98 1.71 7.38
CA GLY A 19 -13.07 2.64 6.27
C GLY A 19 -12.23 3.93 6.43
N TRP A 20 -11.27 3.95 7.37
CA TRP A 20 -10.33 5.07 7.53
C TRP A 20 -9.32 5.12 6.38
N TYR A 21 -8.99 3.97 5.81
CA TYR A 21 -8.12 3.87 4.65
C TYR A 21 -8.87 3.34 3.42
N THR A 22 -8.63 4.00 2.29
CA THR A 22 -9.00 3.46 0.98
C THR A 22 -7.94 2.51 0.45
N LYS A 23 -8.29 1.71 -0.57
CA LYS A 23 -7.35 0.79 -1.23
C LYS A 23 -6.08 1.49 -1.73
N ASP A 24 -6.21 2.70 -2.27
CA ASP A 24 -5.05 3.45 -2.80
C ASP A 24 -4.19 4.02 -1.68
N GLN A 25 -4.77 4.43 -0.55
CA GLN A 25 -3.99 4.81 0.62
C GLN A 25 -3.22 3.61 1.18
N MET A 26 -3.83 2.42 1.18
CA MET A 26 -3.14 1.18 1.55
C MET A 26 -1.96 0.86 0.61
N LYS A 27 -2.08 1.14 -0.70
CA LYS A 27 -0.94 1.00 -1.64
C LYS A 27 0.19 1.96 -1.30
N ASN A 28 -0.13 3.20 -0.91
CA ASN A 28 0.87 4.19 -0.52
C ASN A 28 1.65 3.76 0.74
N LEU A 29 1.03 3.07 1.68
CA LEU A 29 1.73 2.47 2.83
C LEU A 29 2.75 1.41 2.38
N VAL A 30 2.45 0.68 1.31
CA VAL A 30 3.40 -0.26 0.70
C VAL A 30 4.57 0.46 0.05
N VAL A 31 4.29 1.51 -0.73
CA VAL A 31 5.33 2.34 -1.36
C VAL A 31 6.27 2.97 -0.32
N GLN A 32 5.72 3.41 0.82
CA GLN A 32 6.49 4.01 1.91
C GLN A 32 7.24 3.00 2.79
N GLY A 33 7.00 1.69 2.61
CA GLY A 33 7.63 0.63 3.40
C GLY A 33 6.99 0.39 4.77
N PHE A 34 5.87 1.03 5.08
CA PHE A 34 5.10 0.79 6.32
C PHE A 34 4.31 -0.51 6.26
N LEU A 35 3.95 -0.95 5.06
CA LEU A 35 3.21 -2.19 4.81
C LEU A 35 3.94 -3.03 3.77
N SER A 36 3.97 -4.36 3.92
CA SER A 36 4.50 -5.23 2.87
C SER A 36 3.41 -5.50 1.82
N ALA A 37 3.80 -5.77 0.58
CA ALA A 37 2.88 -6.18 -0.49
C ALA A 37 2.05 -7.43 -0.10
N GLU A 38 2.64 -8.37 0.64
CA GLU A 38 1.95 -9.54 1.18
C GLU A 38 0.86 -9.14 2.19
N ASN A 39 1.16 -8.22 3.12
CA ASN A 39 0.20 -7.76 4.11
C ASN A 39 -0.91 -6.91 3.47
N TYR A 40 -0.59 -6.13 2.45
CA TYR A 40 -1.59 -5.44 1.63
C TYR A 40 -2.61 -6.42 1.06
N GLN A 41 -2.13 -7.51 0.43
CA GLN A 41 -3.02 -8.51 -0.14
C GLN A 41 -3.89 -9.19 0.92
N LYS A 42 -3.35 -9.44 2.12
CA LYS A 42 -4.13 -10.01 3.23
C LYS A 42 -5.23 -9.06 3.73
N ILE A 43 -4.98 -7.75 3.77
CA ILE A 43 -5.94 -6.76 4.29
C ILE A 43 -6.98 -6.37 3.23
N VAL A 44 -6.53 -6.08 2.02
CA VAL A 44 -7.37 -5.56 0.93
C VAL A 44 -8.04 -6.68 0.15
N GLY A 45 -7.45 -7.89 0.15
CA GLY A 45 -7.91 -9.03 -0.64
C GLY A 45 -7.44 -9.02 -2.09
N GLU A 46 -6.69 -8.00 -2.51
CA GLU A 46 -6.18 -7.85 -3.87
C GLU A 46 -4.66 -7.86 -3.89
N ALA A 47 -4.07 -8.45 -4.92
CA ALA A 47 -2.62 -8.42 -5.11
C ALA A 47 -2.14 -6.96 -5.25
N TYR A 48 -1.07 -6.61 -4.56
CA TYR A 48 -0.43 -5.31 -4.76
C TYR A 48 0.17 -5.24 -6.17
N VAL A 49 -0.29 -4.26 -6.94
CA VAL A 49 0.31 -3.91 -8.23
C VAL A 49 1.04 -2.59 -8.05
N ALA A 50 2.36 -2.62 -8.21
CA ALA A 50 3.16 -1.40 -8.14
C ALA A 50 2.65 -0.41 -9.21
N PRO A 51 2.47 0.88 -8.86
CA PRO A 51 2.15 1.87 -9.87
C PRO A 51 3.25 1.83 -10.93
N GLN A 52 2.85 1.59 -12.18
CA GLN A 52 3.76 1.72 -13.31
C GLN A 52 4.25 3.16 -13.30
N ALA A 53 5.56 3.35 -13.11
CA ALA A 53 6.17 4.66 -13.32
C ALA A 53 5.76 5.11 -14.72
N GLN A 54 4.94 6.16 -14.81
CA GLN A 54 4.64 6.76 -16.10
C GLN A 54 5.98 7.06 -16.77
N PRO A 55 6.24 6.59 -18.00
CA PRO A 55 7.44 6.97 -18.70
C PRO A 55 7.44 8.50 -18.78
N ALA A 56 8.53 9.12 -18.30
CA ALA A 56 8.72 10.56 -18.39
C ALA A 56 8.46 10.98 -19.84
N GLN A 57 7.36 11.71 -20.07
CA GLN A 57 7.09 12.24 -21.40
C GLN A 57 8.28 13.13 -21.76
N PRO A 58 8.93 12.94 -22.92
CA PRO A 58 10.02 13.80 -23.33
C PRO A 58 9.48 15.23 -23.37
N ASN A 59 10.09 16.09 -22.55
CA ASN A 59 9.82 17.51 -22.51
C ASN A 59 10.00 18.07 -23.93
N ALA A 60 8.91 18.32 -24.65
CA ALA A 60 8.96 19.01 -25.93
C ALA A 60 9.20 20.49 -25.64
N GLN A 61 10.47 20.86 -25.50
CA GLN A 61 10.90 22.26 -25.57
C GLN A 61 10.89 22.68 -27.04
N ALA A 62 10.00 23.61 -27.38
CA ALA A 62 10.00 24.38 -28.62
C ALA A 62 10.09 25.86 -28.28
#